data_AF-A0A352RV75-F1
#
_entry.id   AF-A0A352RV75-F1
#
_cell.length_a   1.000
_cell.length_b   1.000
_cell.length_c   1.000
_cell.angle_alpha   90.00
_cell.angle_beta   90.00
_cell.angle_gamma   90.00
#
_symmetry.space_group_name_H-M   'P 1'
#
loop_
_entity.id
_entity.type
_entity.pdbx_description
1 polymer ?
#
loop_
_entity_poly.entity_id
_entity_poly.type
_entity_poly.pdbx_seq_one_letter_code
_entity_poly.pdbx_strand_id
1 'polypeptide(L)'
;RVEDILRELGNNLDKLEGQAEVAQRFRQLQAEGEEKQHLLWLLRKREAQAEQERHARAIDQAQIDLEAQTAQLRHVEAELETMRAAHYAASDGMHAAQGSLYEANTEVSKLEAEIRYVVESRNRLQAQIAALTTQREQWQGKSDQANDELAQAEENLALAEARTIESQETVAQKSDELPTLEGQWRDAQQMLNEQRAGIMQAEQALKLEAAHQRNANQMLQQLEQRKERLQGEEKGLDRPDEVRLEELRMDLTEQEALLEEAQAVLMDSEEAVPRLDGERRAAQERVQSEAAAIASLEARLSALRQLQENVQTDGKVQPWLERHGLAELPRLWKKVHIEPGWENALESVLREKLAALEVSNLDWVKAFLSDAPPAKLAFYSPPPAARPVEAPAGLRPLMSLLQITEPGIRAVMQDWLADIYTATDMTQALAARGTLPEGAQFVVAEGHLVGRNAIQIYA
;
A
#
# COMPACT_ATOMS: atom_id res chain seq x y z
N ARG A 1 139.78 -84.01 80.50
CA ARG A 1 139.93 -84.39 79.06
C ARG A 1 138.89 -85.39 78.56
N VAL A 2 138.38 -86.35 79.38
CA VAL A 2 137.14 -87.10 79.07
C VAL A 2 135.89 -86.33 79.52
N GLU A 3 135.98 -85.59 80.63
CA GLU A 3 134.85 -84.77 81.15
C GLU A 3 134.46 -83.59 80.24
N ASP A 4 135.40 -82.98 79.51
CA ASP A 4 135.09 -81.87 78.60
C ASP A 4 134.27 -82.32 77.37
N ILE A 5 134.50 -83.54 76.88
CA ILE A 5 133.78 -84.10 75.74
C ILE A 5 132.34 -84.48 76.14
N LEU A 6 132.14 -84.98 77.36
CA LEU A 6 130.79 -85.25 77.89
C LEU A 6 129.98 -83.96 78.09
N ARG A 7 130.64 -82.85 78.45
CA ARG A 7 129.99 -81.55 78.63
C ARG A 7 129.64 -80.88 77.28
N GLU A 8 130.47 -81.05 76.25
CA GLU A 8 130.16 -80.57 74.89
C GLU A 8 129.06 -81.40 74.20
N LEU A 9 129.03 -82.72 74.39
CA LEU A 9 127.94 -83.56 73.90
C LEU A 9 126.62 -83.30 74.63
N GLY A 10 126.63 -83.05 75.94
CA GLY A 10 125.46 -82.63 76.71
C GLY A 10 124.90 -81.29 76.25
N ASN A 11 125.76 -80.27 76.08
CA ASN A 11 125.33 -78.96 75.57
C ASN A 11 124.78 -79.01 74.13
N ASN A 12 125.30 -79.91 73.29
CA ASN A 12 124.78 -80.12 71.94
C ASN A 12 123.47 -80.93 71.93
N LEU A 13 123.29 -81.86 72.88
CA LEU A 13 122.01 -82.55 73.10
C LEU A 13 120.94 -81.58 73.60
N ASP A 14 121.22 -80.75 74.60
CA ASP A 14 120.29 -79.73 75.11
C ASP A 14 119.88 -78.73 74.01
N LYS A 15 120.82 -78.36 73.12
CA LYS A 15 120.53 -77.53 71.95
C LYS A 15 119.66 -78.24 70.91
N LEU A 16 119.92 -79.52 70.63
CA LEU A 16 119.12 -80.31 69.69
C LEU A 16 117.74 -80.63 70.24
N GLU A 17 117.62 -80.85 71.55
CA GLU A 17 116.37 -81.09 72.26
C GLU A 17 115.51 -79.81 72.30
N GLY A 18 116.13 -78.65 72.59
CA GLY A 18 115.48 -77.35 72.47
C GLY A 18 115.08 -76.97 71.04
N GLN A 19 115.90 -77.32 70.03
CA GLN A 19 115.55 -77.14 68.61
C GLN A 19 114.43 -78.08 68.16
N ALA A 20 114.39 -79.31 68.68
CA ALA A 20 113.31 -80.26 68.43
C ALA A 20 112.00 -79.78 69.09
N GLU A 21 112.05 -79.26 70.32
CA GLU A 21 110.89 -78.71 71.01
C GLU A 21 110.32 -77.48 70.28
N VAL A 22 111.20 -76.56 69.82
CA VAL A 22 110.78 -75.39 69.02
C VAL A 22 110.22 -75.80 67.65
N ALA A 23 110.82 -76.78 66.97
CA ALA A 23 110.31 -77.30 65.70
C ALA A 23 108.97 -78.03 65.88
N GLN A 24 108.80 -78.75 66.98
CA GLN A 24 107.54 -79.42 67.33
C GLN A 24 106.45 -78.38 67.67
N ARG A 25 106.78 -77.34 68.44
CA ARG A 25 105.89 -76.19 68.71
C ARG A 25 105.52 -75.44 67.43
N PHE A 26 106.48 -75.20 66.55
CA PHE A 26 106.25 -74.54 65.27
C PHE A 26 105.33 -75.38 64.37
N ARG A 27 105.59 -76.69 64.23
CA ARG A 27 104.70 -77.60 63.49
C ARG A 27 103.30 -77.67 64.10
N GLN A 28 103.19 -77.67 65.43
CA GLN A 28 101.89 -77.66 66.11
C GLN A 28 101.14 -76.34 65.86
N LEU A 29 101.79 -75.19 66.02
CA LEU A 29 101.19 -73.89 65.73
C LEU A 29 100.84 -73.72 64.24
N GLN A 30 101.65 -74.27 63.35
CA GLN A 30 101.36 -74.29 61.91
C GLN A 30 100.13 -75.16 61.60
N ALA A 31 100.05 -76.36 62.18
CA ALA A 31 98.88 -77.23 62.05
C ALA A 31 97.61 -76.59 62.63
N GLU A 32 97.69 -75.96 63.80
CA GLU A 32 96.58 -75.19 64.40
C GLU A 32 96.19 -73.97 63.53
N GLY A 33 97.16 -73.32 62.90
CA GLY A 33 96.93 -72.21 61.97
C GLY A 33 96.21 -72.66 60.70
N GLU A 34 96.66 -73.74 60.09
CA GLU A 34 96.02 -74.37 58.92
C GLU A 34 94.59 -74.84 59.26
N GLU A 35 94.41 -75.48 60.42
CA GLU A 35 93.08 -75.90 60.91
C GLU A 35 92.13 -74.70 61.09
N LYS A 36 92.58 -73.64 61.76
CA LYS A 36 91.77 -72.41 61.94
C LYS A 36 91.46 -71.73 60.61
N GLN A 37 92.38 -71.75 59.65
CA GLN A 37 92.17 -71.20 58.31
C GLN A 37 91.12 -72.01 57.54
N HIS A 38 91.18 -73.34 57.59
CA HIS A 38 90.15 -74.21 57.01
C HIS A 38 88.78 -74.01 57.68
N LEU A 39 88.73 -73.85 59.00
CA LEU A 39 87.50 -73.55 59.74
C LEU A 39 86.93 -72.17 59.35
N LEU A 40 87.77 -71.15 59.18
CA LEU A 40 87.36 -69.83 58.69
C LEU A 40 86.78 -69.90 57.27
N TRP A 41 87.40 -70.66 56.37
CA TRP A 41 86.88 -70.88 55.02
C TRP A 41 85.55 -71.63 55.03
N LEU A 42 85.41 -72.65 55.88
CA LEU A 42 84.15 -73.36 56.05
C LEU A 42 83.05 -72.44 56.58
N LEU A 43 83.35 -71.58 57.57
CA LEU A 43 82.43 -70.59 58.09
C LEU A 43 82.00 -69.60 56.99
N ARG A 44 82.96 -68.99 56.28
CA ARG A 44 82.68 -68.07 55.17
C ARG A 44 81.86 -68.72 54.06
N LYS A 45 82.13 -69.98 53.73
CA LYS A 45 81.32 -70.75 52.77
C LYS A 45 79.89 -70.92 53.27
N ARG A 46 79.69 -71.27 54.55
CA ARG A 46 78.36 -71.42 55.15
C ARG A 46 77.60 -70.10 55.22
N GLU A 47 78.27 -69.00 55.58
CA GLU A 47 77.68 -67.65 55.57
C GLU A 47 77.29 -67.21 54.16
N ALA A 48 78.17 -67.37 53.18
CA ALA A 48 77.87 -67.05 51.78
C ALA A 48 76.71 -67.91 51.24
N GLN A 49 76.65 -69.19 51.61
CA GLN A 49 75.54 -70.07 51.24
C GLN A 49 74.23 -69.62 51.91
N ALA A 50 74.25 -69.26 53.19
CA ALA A 50 73.07 -68.76 53.88
C ALA A 50 72.56 -67.43 53.27
N GLU A 51 73.47 -66.52 52.91
CA GLU A 51 73.13 -65.28 52.22
C GLU A 51 72.58 -65.54 50.80
N GLN A 52 73.18 -66.48 50.05
CA GLN A 52 72.66 -66.89 48.75
C GLN A 52 71.25 -67.46 48.87
N GLU A 53 70.99 -68.36 49.83
CA GLU A 53 69.67 -68.93 50.09
C GLU A 53 68.66 -67.85 50.51
N ARG A 54 69.07 -66.87 51.33
CA ARG A 54 68.23 -65.73 51.71
C ARG A 54 67.85 -64.87 50.50
N HIS A 55 68.82 -64.54 49.65
CA HIS A 55 68.58 -63.75 48.45
C HIS A 55 67.75 -64.52 47.42
N ALA A 56 67.97 -65.83 47.25
CA ALA A 56 67.14 -66.68 46.40
C ALA A 56 65.67 -66.63 46.84
N ARG A 57 65.39 -66.83 48.14
CA ARG A 57 64.02 -66.73 48.68
C ARG A 57 63.41 -65.33 48.48
N ALA A 58 64.20 -64.27 48.64
CA ALA A 58 63.73 -62.91 48.41
C ALA A 58 63.40 -62.65 46.94
N ILE A 59 64.18 -63.20 46.01
CA ILE A 59 63.90 -63.14 44.56
C ILE A 59 62.64 -63.91 44.23
N ASP A 60 62.49 -65.14 44.73
CA ASP A 60 61.30 -65.96 44.50
C ASP A 60 60.04 -65.25 45.03
N GLN A 61 60.11 -64.67 46.23
CA GLN A 61 58.99 -63.89 46.78
C GLN A 61 58.69 -62.65 45.93
N ALA A 62 59.70 -61.90 45.50
CA ALA A 62 59.51 -60.72 44.64
C ALA A 62 58.93 -61.10 43.26
N GLN A 63 59.27 -62.27 42.72
CA GLN A 63 58.67 -62.81 41.50
C GLN A 63 57.20 -63.14 41.70
N ILE A 64 56.85 -63.84 42.79
CA ILE A 64 55.47 -64.14 43.15
C ILE A 64 54.66 -62.85 43.32
N ASP A 65 55.21 -61.85 44.02
CA ASP A 65 54.55 -60.56 44.23
C ASP A 65 54.36 -59.80 42.91
N LEU A 66 55.34 -59.82 42.02
CA LEU A 66 55.25 -59.22 40.68
C LEU A 66 54.20 -59.91 39.82
N GLU A 67 54.15 -61.24 39.83
CA GLU A 67 53.14 -62.02 39.12
C GLU A 67 51.74 -61.75 39.67
N ALA A 68 51.58 -61.65 40.99
CA ALA A 68 50.32 -61.29 41.64
C ALA A 68 49.85 -59.88 41.24
N GLN A 69 50.73 -58.88 41.27
CA GLN A 69 50.42 -57.52 40.84
C GLN A 69 50.11 -57.46 39.34
N THR A 70 50.82 -58.22 38.52
CA THR A 70 50.56 -58.30 37.08
C THR A 70 49.20 -58.92 36.79
N ALA A 71 48.82 -59.99 37.52
CA ALA A 71 47.50 -60.59 37.42
C ALA A 71 46.39 -59.62 37.84
N GLN A 72 46.60 -58.86 38.93
CA GLN A 72 45.66 -57.86 39.40
C GLN A 72 45.50 -56.71 38.40
N LEU A 73 46.60 -56.23 37.79
CA LEU A 73 46.55 -55.23 36.72
C LEU A 73 45.74 -55.75 35.53
N ARG A 74 46.01 -56.97 35.07
CA ARG A 74 45.27 -57.58 33.93
C ARG A 74 43.79 -57.77 34.24
N HIS A 75 43.45 -58.12 35.47
CA HIS A 75 42.06 -58.21 35.90
C HIS A 75 41.35 -56.86 35.85
N VAL A 76 41.95 -55.81 36.40
CA VAL A 76 41.39 -54.44 36.37
C VAL A 76 41.31 -53.90 34.94
N GLU A 77 42.29 -54.19 34.08
CA GLU A 77 42.23 -53.84 32.66
C GLU A 77 41.05 -54.53 31.95
N ALA A 78 40.80 -55.80 32.25
CA ALA A 78 39.64 -56.52 31.70
C ALA A 78 38.30 -55.96 32.23
N GLU A 79 38.21 -55.61 33.50
CA GLU A 79 37.03 -54.94 34.07
C GLU A 79 36.81 -53.55 33.44
N LEU A 80 37.87 -52.78 33.23
CA LEU A 80 37.79 -51.49 32.56
C LEU A 80 37.27 -51.65 31.13
N GLU A 81 37.75 -52.64 30.40
CA GLU A 81 37.33 -52.86 29.02
C GLU A 81 35.88 -53.35 28.92
N THR A 82 35.44 -54.20 29.85
CA THR A 82 34.02 -54.59 29.94
C THR A 82 33.11 -53.41 30.29
N MET A 83 33.52 -52.53 31.21
CA MET A 83 32.78 -51.30 31.51
C MET A 83 32.76 -50.33 30.31
N ARG A 84 33.85 -50.20 29.56
CA ARG A 84 33.90 -49.40 28.33
C ARG A 84 32.95 -49.95 27.27
N ALA A 85 32.95 -51.25 27.05
CA ALA A 85 32.03 -51.89 26.11
C ALA A 85 30.56 -51.67 26.51
N ALA A 86 30.23 -51.80 27.80
CA ALA A 86 28.89 -51.51 28.31
C ALA A 86 28.50 -50.03 28.15
N HIS A 87 29.44 -49.10 28.39
CA HIS A 87 29.22 -47.68 28.17
C HIS A 87 28.94 -47.35 26.70
N TYR A 88 29.74 -47.89 25.77
CA TYR A 88 29.50 -47.68 24.34
C TYR A 88 28.15 -48.27 23.91
N ALA A 89 27.81 -49.49 24.35
CA ALA A 89 26.51 -50.09 24.04
C ALA A 89 25.33 -49.25 24.57
N ALA A 90 25.45 -48.69 25.78
CA ALA A 90 24.44 -47.79 26.34
C ALA A 90 24.35 -46.47 25.57
N SER A 91 25.50 -45.91 25.16
CA SER A 91 25.56 -44.69 24.34
C SER A 91 24.93 -44.91 22.96
N ASP A 92 25.23 -46.03 22.31
CA ASP A 92 24.64 -46.40 21.02
C ASP A 92 23.12 -46.60 21.15
N GLY A 93 22.68 -47.27 22.23
CA GLY A 93 21.25 -47.41 22.54
C GLY A 93 20.55 -46.06 22.76
N MET A 94 21.20 -45.12 23.46
CA MET A 94 20.72 -43.75 23.63
C MET A 94 20.63 -43.02 22.29
N HIS A 95 21.68 -43.07 21.46
CA HIS A 95 21.70 -42.42 20.16
C HIS A 95 20.64 -42.99 19.20
N ALA A 96 20.43 -44.31 19.21
CA ALA A 96 19.36 -44.95 18.45
C ALA A 96 17.98 -44.45 18.90
N ALA A 97 17.72 -44.42 20.21
CA ALA A 97 16.46 -43.93 20.77
C ALA A 97 16.24 -42.43 20.45
N GLN A 98 17.29 -41.61 20.53
CA GLN A 98 17.25 -40.21 20.10
C GLN A 98 16.94 -40.08 18.61
N GLY A 99 17.55 -40.91 17.76
CA GLY A 99 17.26 -40.96 16.33
C GLY A 99 15.78 -41.25 16.05
N SER A 100 15.21 -42.28 16.67
CA SER A 100 13.79 -42.61 16.54
C SER A 100 12.88 -41.51 17.08
N LEU A 101 13.26 -40.82 18.15
CA LEU A 101 12.53 -39.67 18.68
C LEU A 101 12.52 -38.50 17.69
N TYR A 102 13.67 -38.18 17.08
CA TYR A 102 13.75 -37.13 16.07
C TYR A 102 12.93 -37.49 14.83
N GLU A 103 13.01 -38.73 14.35
CA GLU A 103 12.20 -39.21 13.22
C GLU A 103 10.70 -39.09 13.53
N ALA A 104 10.25 -39.56 14.69
CA ALA A 104 8.86 -39.41 15.12
C ALA A 104 8.43 -37.94 15.22
N ASN A 105 9.28 -37.06 15.78
CA ASN A 105 8.99 -35.63 15.86
C ASN A 105 8.90 -34.97 14.47
N THR A 106 9.73 -35.40 13.51
CA THR A 106 9.64 -34.90 12.13
C THR A 106 8.35 -35.34 11.44
N GLU A 107 7.93 -36.60 11.63
CA GLU A 107 6.65 -37.07 11.09
C GLU A 107 5.45 -36.40 11.76
N VAL A 108 5.49 -36.17 13.09
CA VAL A 108 4.46 -35.36 13.79
C VAL A 108 4.41 -33.96 13.20
N SER A 109 5.55 -33.29 13.05
CA SER A 109 5.61 -31.92 12.49
C SER A 109 5.06 -31.86 11.05
N LYS A 110 5.34 -32.89 10.25
CA LYS A 110 4.83 -33.04 8.88
C LYS A 110 3.32 -33.25 8.86
N LEU A 111 2.80 -34.14 9.71
CA LEU A 111 1.36 -34.38 9.84
C LEU A 111 0.63 -33.13 10.37
N GLU A 112 1.21 -32.39 11.32
CA GLU A 112 0.65 -31.12 11.80
C GLU A 112 0.64 -30.03 10.72
N ALA A 113 1.65 -29.98 9.85
CA ALA A 113 1.67 -29.08 8.71
C ALA A 113 0.58 -29.46 7.69
N GLU A 114 0.42 -30.76 7.41
CA GLU A 114 -0.61 -31.28 6.50
C GLU A 114 -2.03 -31.02 7.05
N ILE A 115 -2.27 -31.28 8.33
CA ILE A 115 -3.56 -30.98 8.99
C ILE A 115 -3.86 -29.48 8.90
N ARG A 116 -2.89 -28.61 9.21
CA ARG A 116 -3.06 -27.15 9.09
C ARG A 116 -3.45 -26.76 7.67
N TYR A 117 -2.74 -27.27 6.66
CA TYR A 117 -3.04 -27.00 5.26
C TYR A 117 -4.45 -27.47 4.86
N VAL A 118 -4.87 -28.66 5.29
CA VAL A 118 -6.21 -29.19 4.99
C VAL A 118 -7.30 -28.34 5.67
N VAL A 119 -7.10 -27.94 6.93
CA VAL A 119 -8.05 -27.08 7.66
C VAL A 119 -8.15 -25.70 7.01
N GLU A 120 -7.02 -25.09 6.65
CA GLU A 120 -6.99 -23.79 5.97
C GLU A 120 -7.66 -23.85 4.59
N SER A 121 -7.36 -24.90 3.81
CA SER A 121 -7.98 -25.15 2.51
C SER A 121 -9.48 -25.34 2.62
N ARG A 122 -9.94 -26.11 3.62
CA ARG A 122 -11.38 -26.30 3.90
C ARG A 122 -12.05 -24.98 4.25
N ASN A 123 -11.45 -24.19 5.14
CA ASN A 123 -12.01 -22.90 5.54
C ASN A 123 -12.09 -21.94 4.35
N ARG A 124 -11.05 -21.91 3.50
CA ARG A 124 -11.04 -21.13 2.25
C ARG A 124 -12.15 -21.56 1.30
N LEU A 125 -12.32 -22.86 1.06
CA LEU A 125 -13.38 -23.38 0.19
C LEU A 125 -14.77 -23.11 0.77
N GLN A 126 -14.95 -23.22 2.08
CA GLN A 126 -16.22 -22.90 2.74
C GLN A 126 -16.58 -21.42 2.61
N ALA A 127 -15.59 -20.52 2.74
CA ALA A 127 -15.79 -19.09 2.49
C ALA A 127 -16.16 -18.80 1.02
N GLN A 128 -15.50 -19.47 0.07
CA GLN A 128 -15.83 -19.37 -1.36
C GLN A 128 -17.26 -19.86 -1.65
N ILE A 129 -17.67 -20.99 -1.07
CA ILE A 129 -19.04 -21.50 -1.21
C ILE A 129 -20.04 -20.49 -0.66
N ALA A 130 -19.82 -19.94 0.54
CA ALA A 130 -20.71 -18.95 1.13
C ALA A 130 -20.83 -17.67 0.26
N ALA A 131 -19.71 -17.20 -0.29
CA ALA A 131 -19.69 -16.05 -1.19
C ALA A 131 -20.46 -16.34 -2.49
N LEU A 132 -20.24 -17.51 -3.11
CA LEU A 132 -20.94 -17.90 -4.34
C LEU A 132 -22.44 -18.13 -4.10
N THR A 133 -22.84 -18.68 -2.95
CA THR A 133 -24.25 -18.82 -2.58
C THR A 133 -24.92 -17.46 -2.45
N THR A 134 -24.28 -16.52 -1.74
CA THR A 134 -24.79 -15.14 -1.61
C THR A 134 -24.90 -14.45 -2.98
N GLN A 135 -23.89 -14.61 -3.84
CA GLN A 135 -23.91 -14.04 -5.18
C GLN A 135 -25.04 -14.65 -6.03
N ARG A 136 -25.27 -15.96 -5.94
CA ARG A 136 -26.38 -16.63 -6.63
C ARG A 136 -27.74 -16.11 -6.17
N GLU A 137 -27.93 -15.96 -4.86
CA GLU A 137 -29.18 -15.41 -4.30
C GLU A 137 -29.44 -13.98 -4.78
N GLN A 138 -28.40 -13.14 -4.84
CA GLN A 138 -28.51 -11.79 -5.39
C GLN A 138 -28.90 -11.78 -6.87
N TRP A 139 -28.30 -12.64 -7.69
CA TRP A 139 -28.65 -12.75 -9.11
C TRP A 139 -30.06 -13.28 -9.33
N GLN A 140 -30.49 -14.24 -8.50
CA GLN A 140 -31.86 -14.74 -8.53
C GLN A 140 -32.84 -13.61 -8.21
N GLY A 141 -32.61 -12.85 -7.14
CA GLY A 141 -33.47 -11.71 -6.79
C GLY A 141 -33.52 -10.64 -7.88
N LYS A 142 -32.40 -10.33 -8.54
CA LYS A 142 -32.38 -9.41 -9.69
C LYS A 142 -33.14 -9.96 -10.89
N SER A 143 -33.05 -11.27 -11.14
CA SER A 143 -33.79 -11.91 -12.23
C SER A 143 -35.29 -11.87 -11.96
N ASP A 144 -35.71 -12.15 -10.73
CA ASP A 144 -37.12 -12.12 -10.34
C ASP A 144 -37.67 -10.69 -10.45
N GLN A 145 -36.93 -9.69 -9.94
CA GLN A 145 -37.30 -8.27 -10.09
C GLN A 145 -37.39 -7.84 -11.56
N ALA A 146 -36.44 -8.23 -12.40
CA ALA A 146 -36.46 -7.88 -13.82
C ALA A 146 -37.66 -8.53 -14.55
N ASN A 147 -38.07 -9.73 -14.16
CA ASN A 147 -39.26 -10.38 -14.71
C ASN A 147 -40.55 -9.64 -14.28
N ASP A 148 -40.63 -9.21 -13.03
CA ASP A 148 -41.78 -8.42 -12.53
C ASP A 148 -41.86 -7.05 -13.25
N GLU A 149 -40.72 -6.36 -13.41
CA GLU A 149 -40.63 -5.10 -14.15
C GLU A 149 -41.01 -5.28 -15.62
N LEU A 150 -40.59 -6.39 -16.25
CA LEU A 150 -40.97 -6.72 -17.62
C LEU A 150 -42.48 -6.95 -17.74
N ALA A 151 -43.07 -7.75 -16.85
CA ALA A 151 -44.51 -8.00 -16.85
C ALA A 151 -45.31 -6.70 -16.69
N GLN A 152 -44.86 -5.81 -15.80
CA GLN A 152 -45.50 -4.50 -15.62
C GLN A 152 -45.35 -3.60 -16.86
N ALA A 153 -44.20 -3.63 -17.52
CA ALA A 153 -43.97 -2.88 -18.75
C ALA A 153 -44.84 -3.40 -19.90
N GLU A 154 -45.01 -4.72 -20.03
CA GLU A 154 -45.90 -5.35 -21.01
C GLU A 154 -47.37 -4.96 -20.78
N GLU A 155 -47.84 -4.95 -19.52
CA GLU A 155 -49.19 -4.48 -19.18
C GLU A 155 -49.38 -3.00 -19.55
N ASN A 156 -48.42 -2.14 -19.18
CA ASN A 156 -48.47 -0.72 -19.50
C ASN A 156 -48.47 -0.47 -21.00
N LEU A 157 -47.70 -1.25 -21.76
CA LEU A 157 -47.68 -1.20 -23.22
C LEU A 157 -49.06 -1.54 -23.80
N ALA A 158 -49.67 -2.64 -23.35
CA ALA A 158 -51.00 -3.05 -23.81
C ALA A 158 -52.07 -1.97 -23.52
N LEU A 159 -52.01 -1.33 -22.34
CA LEU A 159 -52.91 -0.23 -22.00
C LEU A 159 -52.68 1.01 -22.88
N ALA A 160 -51.43 1.35 -23.17
CA ALA A 160 -51.08 2.47 -24.03
C ALA A 160 -51.49 2.23 -25.50
N GLU A 161 -51.32 1.01 -26.00
CA GLU A 161 -51.79 0.60 -27.32
C GLU A 161 -53.32 0.71 -27.43
N ALA A 162 -54.06 0.21 -26.43
CA ALA A 162 -55.51 0.33 -26.40
C ALA A 162 -55.99 1.80 -26.42
N ARG A 163 -55.37 2.66 -25.60
CA ARG A 163 -55.67 4.12 -25.59
C ARG A 163 -55.32 4.79 -26.91
N THR A 164 -54.25 4.35 -27.57
CA THR A 164 -53.85 4.88 -28.87
C THR A 164 -54.90 4.55 -29.93
N ILE A 165 -55.39 3.32 -29.95
CA ILE A 165 -56.48 2.89 -30.85
C ILE A 165 -57.75 3.71 -30.58
N GLU A 166 -58.19 3.83 -29.33
CA GLU A 166 -59.37 4.62 -28.95
C GLU A 166 -59.24 6.10 -29.37
N SER A 167 -58.06 6.68 -29.17
CA SER A 167 -57.79 8.07 -29.56
C SER A 167 -57.79 8.23 -31.09
N GLN A 168 -57.23 7.26 -31.83
CA GLN A 168 -57.26 7.26 -33.29
C GLN A 168 -58.69 7.14 -33.84
N GLU A 169 -59.52 6.27 -33.26
CA GLU A 169 -60.93 6.15 -33.62
C GLU A 169 -61.69 7.45 -33.34
N THR A 170 -61.45 8.08 -32.18
CA THR A 170 -62.05 9.38 -31.84
C THR A 170 -61.64 10.47 -32.82
N VAL A 171 -60.36 10.54 -33.19
CA VAL A 171 -59.85 11.49 -34.18
C VAL A 171 -60.49 11.24 -35.55
N ALA A 172 -60.60 9.98 -35.98
CA ALA A 172 -61.25 9.64 -37.25
C ALA A 172 -62.73 10.07 -37.26
N GLN A 173 -63.49 9.76 -36.20
CA GLN A 173 -64.89 10.18 -36.07
C GLN A 173 -65.04 11.71 -36.13
N LYS A 174 -64.21 12.46 -35.38
CA LYS A 174 -64.26 13.92 -35.39
C LYS A 174 -63.84 14.51 -36.74
N SER A 175 -62.88 13.88 -37.41
CA SER A 175 -62.47 14.26 -38.76
C SER A 175 -63.57 14.02 -39.80
N ASP A 176 -64.39 12.99 -39.64
CA ASP A 176 -65.54 12.72 -40.51
C ASP A 176 -66.71 13.68 -40.25
N GLU A 177 -66.91 14.11 -39.01
CA GLU A 177 -67.93 15.10 -38.63
C GLU A 177 -67.60 16.52 -39.10
N LEU A 178 -66.31 16.87 -39.15
CA LEU A 178 -65.83 18.23 -39.41
C LEU A 178 -66.31 18.82 -40.76
N PRO A 179 -66.24 18.12 -41.91
CA PRO A 179 -66.73 18.64 -43.19
C PRO A 179 -68.22 18.99 -43.17
N THR A 180 -69.03 18.21 -42.45
CA THR A 180 -70.47 18.47 -42.31
C THR A 180 -70.70 19.75 -41.52
N LEU A 181 -69.97 19.93 -40.41
CA LEU A 181 -70.05 21.14 -39.59
C LEU A 181 -69.54 22.38 -40.35
N GLU A 182 -68.43 22.25 -41.08
CA GLU A 182 -67.91 23.31 -41.96
C GLU A 182 -68.91 23.68 -43.06
N GLY A 183 -69.60 22.68 -43.63
CA GLY A 183 -70.67 22.87 -44.60
C GLY A 183 -71.83 23.69 -44.01
N GLN A 184 -72.35 23.25 -42.86
CA GLN A 184 -73.43 23.97 -42.15
C GLN A 184 -73.03 25.40 -41.80
N TRP A 185 -71.77 25.62 -41.39
CA TRP A 185 -71.25 26.94 -41.11
C TRP A 185 -71.17 27.81 -42.37
N ARG A 186 -70.67 27.27 -43.49
CA ARG A 186 -70.64 27.98 -44.78
C ARG A 186 -72.04 28.35 -45.27
N ASP A 187 -73.00 27.42 -45.15
CA ASP A 187 -74.39 27.65 -45.54
C ASP A 187 -75.05 28.73 -44.67
N ALA A 188 -74.85 28.68 -43.34
CA ALA A 188 -75.34 29.70 -42.42
C ALA A 188 -74.72 31.08 -42.72
N GLN A 189 -73.43 31.12 -43.05
CA GLN A 189 -72.74 32.35 -43.43
C GLN A 189 -73.25 32.91 -44.76
N GLN A 190 -73.51 32.05 -45.75
CA GLN A 190 -74.12 32.45 -47.01
C GLN A 190 -75.53 33.01 -46.77
N MET A 191 -76.37 32.32 -45.99
CA MET A 191 -77.72 32.78 -45.67
C MET A 191 -77.70 34.12 -44.92
N LEU A 192 -76.79 34.31 -43.97
CA LEU A 192 -76.59 35.60 -43.30
C LEU A 192 -76.23 36.71 -44.29
N ASN A 193 -75.33 36.44 -45.23
CA ASN A 193 -74.93 37.41 -46.25
C ASN A 193 -76.08 37.73 -47.22
N GLU A 194 -76.87 36.74 -47.61
CA GLU A 194 -78.08 36.93 -48.42
C GLU A 194 -79.12 37.78 -47.69
N GLN A 195 -79.38 37.50 -46.41
CA GLN A 195 -80.29 38.32 -45.59
C GLN A 195 -79.78 39.75 -45.43
N ARG A 196 -78.47 39.95 -45.21
CA ARG A 196 -77.85 41.30 -45.16
C ARG A 196 -77.99 42.04 -46.49
N ALA A 197 -77.76 41.37 -47.62
CA ALA A 197 -77.97 41.95 -48.94
C ALA A 197 -79.45 42.30 -49.17
N GLY A 198 -80.37 41.44 -48.74
CA GLY A 198 -81.82 41.69 -48.76
C GLY A 198 -82.21 42.90 -47.90
N ILE A 199 -81.66 43.03 -46.69
CA ILE A 199 -81.87 44.20 -45.83
C ILE A 199 -81.32 45.46 -46.50
N MET A 200 -80.10 45.44 -47.05
CA MET A 200 -79.55 46.59 -47.78
C MET A 200 -80.41 46.99 -48.99
N GLN A 201 -80.91 46.02 -49.75
CA GLN A 201 -81.83 46.28 -50.87
C GLN A 201 -83.17 46.85 -50.38
N ALA A 202 -83.73 46.31 -49.30
CA ALA A 202 -84.96 46.82 -48.69
C ALA A 202 -84.76 48.23 -48.12
N GLU A 203 -83.63 48.52 -47.50
CA GLU A 203 -83.26 49.87 -47.05
C GLU A 203 -83.06 50.83 -48.23
N GLN A 204 -82.46 50.38 -49.33
CA GLN A 204 -82.28 51.19 -50.53
C GLN A 204 -83.63 51.48 -51.21
N ALA A 205 -84.50 50.47 -51.29
CA ALA A 205 -85.88 50.62 -51.76
C ALA A 205 -86.70 51.51 -50.82
N LEU A 206 -86.55 51.37 -49.51
CA LEU A 206 -87.19 52.23 -48.51
C LEU A 206 -86.66 53.66 -48.60
N LYS A 207 -85.36 53.88 -48.87
CA LYS A 207 -84.78 55.21 -49.10
C LYS A 207 -85.29 55.82 -50.40
N LEU A 208 -85.43 55.02 -51.46
CA LEU A 208 -85.99 55.45 -52.74
C LEU A 208 -87.48 55.76 -52.61
N GLU A 209 -88.24 54.92 -51.94
CA GLU A 209 -89.67 55.12 -51.67
C GLU A 209 -89.87 56.27 -50.68
N ALA A 210 -88.99 56.46 -49.70
CA ALA A 210 -88.96 57.64 -48.85
C ALA A 210 -88.57 58.89 -49.65
N ALA A 211 -87.75 58.78 -50.70
CA ALA A 211 -87.47 59.89 -51.61
C ALA A 211 -88.66 60.20 -52.52
N HIS A 212 -89.38 59.18 -53.01
CA HIS A 212 -90.65 59.33 -53.72
C HIS A 212 -91.74 59.90 -52.82
N GLN A 213 -91.83 59.44 -51.57
CA GLN A 213 -92.73 59.94 -50.55
C GLN A 213 -92.35 61.35 -50.11
N ARG A 214 -91.07 61.71 -50.02
CA ARG A 214 -90.62 63.11 -49.83
C ARG A 214 -90.93 64.00 -51.02
N ASN A 215 -90.82 63.51 -52.25
CA ASN A 215 -91.15 64.26 -53.45
C ASN A 215 -92.67 64.46 -53.58
N ALA A 216 -93.45 63.39 -53.34
CA ALA A 216 -94.90 63.43 -53.21
C ALA A 216 -95.33 64.32 -52.03
N ASN A 217 -94.63 64.27 -50.89
CA ASN A 217 -94.82 65.18 -49.76
C ASN A 217 -94.36 66.59 -50.04
N GLN A 218 -93.42 66.85 -50.95
CA GLN A 218 -93.06 68.21 -51.38
C GLN A 218 -94.15 68.78 -52.31
N MET A 219 -94.73 67.96 -53.18
CA MET A 219 -95.90 68.33 -53.99
C MET A 219 -97.15 68.50 -53.13
N LEU A 220 -97.35 67.65 -52.12
CA LEU A 220 -98.37 67.82 -51.09
C LEU A 220 -98.07 69.06 -50.24
N GLN A 221 -96.85 69.31 -49.76
CA GLN A 221 -96.44 70.50 -49.01
C GLN A 221 -96.52 71.80 -49.82
N GLN A 222 -96.48 71.79 -51.14
CA GLN A 222 -96.84 72.99 -51.92
C GLN A 222 -98.35 73.27 -51.87
N LEU A 223 -99.18 72.22 -51.79
CA LEU A 223 -100.62 72.31 -51.54
C LEU A 223 -100.92 72.51 -50.03
N GLU A 224 -100.03 72.07 -49.15
CA GLU A 224 -100.14 72.09 -47.70
C GLU A 224 -99.55 73.37 -47.11
N GLN A 225 -98.52 74.02 -47.67
CA GLN A 225 -98.11 75.40 -47.30
C GLN A 225 -99.25 76.40 -47.53
N ARG A 226 -100.16 76.09 -48.46
CA ARG A 226 -101.39 76.84 -48.69
C ARG A 226 -102.46 76.58 -47.62
N LYS A 227 -102.38 75.44 -46.91
CA LYS A 227 -103.26 74.97 -45.82
C LYS A 227 -102.65 75.16 -44.41
N GLU A 228 -101.33 75.15 -44.25
CA GLU A 228 -100.53 75.32 -43.03
C GLU A 228 -100.29 76.79 -42.70
N ARG A 229 -100.46 77.70 -43.65
CA ARG A 229 -100.76 79.10 -43.31
C ARG A 229 -102.08 79.23 -42.53
N LEU A 230 -102.93 78.19 -42.52
CA LEU A 230 -104.20 78.10 -41.79
C LEU A 230 -104.20 77.03 -40.68
N GLN A 231 -103.11 76.31 -40.45
CA GLN A 231 -102.99 75.28 -39.40
C GLN A 231 -101.63 75.31 -38.70
N GLY A 232 -101.07 76.51 -38.49
CA GLY A 232 -99.94 76.70 -37.59
C GLY A 232 -100.22 76.40 -36.12
N GLU A 233 -101.34 75.75 -35.78
CA GLU A 233 -101.88 75.76 -34.42
C GLU A 233 -102.22 74.39 -33.84
N GLU A 234 -101.86 73.25 -34.43
CA GLU A 234 -102.28 71.99 -33.81
C GLU A 234 -101.28 70.81 -33.92
N LYS A 235 -100.40 70.71 -32.89
CA LYS A 235 -99.90 69.46 -32.25
C LYS A 235 -99.01 68.56 -33.12
N GLY A 236 -97.69 68.54 -32.99
CA GLY A 236 -96.94 68.18 -31.77
C GLY A 236 -96.52 66.70 -31.84
N LEU A 237 -95.26 66.41 -32.19
CA LEU A 237 -94.66 65.07 -32.14
C LEU A 237 -93.21 65.13 -31.65
N ASP A 238 -92.81 64.09 -30.91
CA ASP A 238 -91.64 63.99 -30.02
C ASP A 238 -90.44 63.20 -30.62
N ARG A 239 -89.29 63.27 -29.93
CA ARG A 239 -87.93 62.84 -30.31
C ARG A 239 -87.53 61.42 -29.84
N PRO A 240 -86.40 60.86 -30.35
CA PRO A 240 -85.86 59.54 -29.96
C PRO A 240 -85.10 59.58 -28.62
N ASP A 241 -85.06 58.43 -27.95
CA ASP A 241 -84.55 58.19 -26.59
C ASP A 241 -83.02 58.37 -26.43
N GLU A 242 -82.62 59.45 -25.77
CA GLU A 242 -81.23 59.79 -25.42
C GLU A 242 -80.68 58.94 -24.24
N VAL A 243 -81.55 58.31 -23.44
CA VAL A 243 -81.15 57.56 -22.23
C VAL A 243 -80.40 56.28 -22.61
N ARG A 244 -80.89 55.55 -23.63
CA ARG A 244 -80.23 54.33 -24.10
C ARG A 244 -78.86 54.59 -24.74
N LEU A 245 -78.67 55.78 -25.33
CA LEU A 245 -77.40 56.19 -25.92
C LEU A 245 -76.38 56.56 -24.85
N GLU A 246 -76.80 57.20 -23.75
CA GLU A 246 -75.94 57.49 -22.61
C GLU A 246 -75.58 56.23 -21.79
N GLU A 247 -76.49 55.26 -21.63
CA GLU A 247 -76.17 53.95 -21.03
C GLU A 247 -75.06 53.23 -21.82
N LEU A 248 -75.18 53.16 -23.15
CA LEU A 248 -74.17 52.52 -24.01
C LEU A 248 -72.82 53.27 -24.02
N ARG A 249 -72.84 54.60 -23.79
CA ARG A 249 -71.61 55.40 -23.65
C ARG A 249 -70.95 55.16 -22.30
N MET A 250 -71.74 55.05 -21.23
CA MET A 250 -71.25 54.71 -19.90
C MET A 250 -70.62 53.32 -19.87
N ASP A 251 -71.29 52.32 -20.45
CA ASP A 251 -70.77 50.96 -20.58
C ASP A 251 -69.48 50.93 -21.40
N LEU A 252 -69.39 51.70 -22.49
CA LEU A 252 -68.17 51.81 -23.29
C LEU A 252 -67.02 52.41 -22.48
N THR A 253 -67.25 53.50 -21.75
CA THR A 253 -66.21 54.10 -20.89
C THR A 253 -65.76 53.18 -19.75
N GLU A 254 -66.65 52.37 -19.20
CA GLU A 254 -66.28 51.37 -18.18
C GLU A 254 -65.40 50.26 -18.78
N GLN A 255 -65.74 49.75 -19.97
CA GLN A 255 -64.94 48.73 -20.66
C GLN A 255 -63.59 49.29 -21.15
N GLU A 256 -63.54 50.55 -21.58
CA GLU A 256 -62.29 51.23 -21.94
C GLU A 256 -61.36 51.39 -20.73
N ALA A 257 -61.90 51.73 -19.55
CA ALA A 257 -61.11 51.81 -18.31
C ALA A 257 -60.59 50.44 -17.86
N LEU A 258 -61.40 49.38 -17.96
CA LEU A 258 -60.98 48.00 -17.65
C LEU A 258 -59.91 47.50 -18.62
N LEU A 259 -60.00 47.86 -19.90
CA LEU A 259 -59.00 47.53 -20.90
C LEU A 259 -57.68 48.26 -20.62
N GLU A 260 -57.72 49.53 -20.24
CA GLU A 260 -56.54 50.33 -19.91
C GLU A 260 -55.83 49.78 -18.66
N GLU A 261 -56.59 49.37 -17.63
CA GLU A 261 -56.05 48.71 -16.43
C GLU A 261 -55.42 47.34 -16.77
N ALA A 262 -56.08 46.52 -17.59
CA ALA A 262 -55.54 45.24 -18.03
C ALA A 262 -54.27 45.39 -18.89
N GLN A 263 -54.21 46.43 -19.74
CA GLN A 263 -53.02 46.76 -20.54
C GLN A 263 -51.87 47.24 -19.67
N ALA A 264 -52.13 48.04 -18.63
CA ALA A 264 -51.11 48.44 -17.66
C ALA A 264 -50.52 47.24 -16.91
N VAL A 265 -51.37 46.31 -16.44
CA VAL A 265 -50.93 45.07 -15.76
C VAL A 265 -50.14 44.15 -16.71
N LEU A 266 -50.54 44.09 -17.99
CA LEU A 266 -49.81 43.33 -19.00
C LEU A 266 -48.42 43.93 -19.24
N MET A 267 -48.32 45.25 -19.40
CA MET A 267 -47.05 45.95 -19.63
C MET A 267 -46.09 45.79 -18.44
N ASP A 268 -46.60 45.94 -17.20
CA ASP A 268 -45.83 45.70 -15.98
C ASP A 268 -45.32 44.24 -15.90
N SER A 269 -46.15 43.27 -16.33
CA SER A 269 -45.78 41.86 -16.35
C SER A 269 -44.75 41.55 -17.45
N GLU A 270 -44.90 42.13 -18.64
CA GLU A 270 -43.96 42.00 -19.76
C GLU A 270 -42.59 42.60 -19.43
N GLU A 271 -42.53 43.64 -18.60
CA GLU A 271 -41.27 44.21 -18.10
C GLU A 271 -40.68 43.42 -16.92
N ALA A 272 -41.54 42.88 -16.04
CA ALA A 272 -41.10 42.10 -14.88
C ALA A 272 -40.52 40.73 -15.25
N VAL A 273 -41.05 40.06 -16.27
CA VAL A 273 -40.62 38.71 -16.68
C VAL A 273 -39.14 38.66 -17.07
N PRO A 274 -38.61 39.50 -17.99
CA PRO A 274 -37.19 39.50 -18.35
C PRO A 274 -36.27 39.82 -17.17
N ARG A 275 -36.70 40.73 -16.28
CA ARG A 275 -35.94 41.10 -15.08
C ARG A 275 -35.82 39.93 -14.11
N LEU A 276 -36.93 39.27 -13.78
CA LEU A 276 -36.96 38.11 -12.89
C LEU A 276 -36.20 36.91 -13.49
N ASP A 277 -36.28 36.71 -14.81
CA ASP A 277 -35.54 35.65 -15.50
C ASP A 277 -34.02 35.92 -15.49
N GLY A 278 -33.62 37.20 -15.58
CA GLY A 278 -32.23 37.66 -15.38
C GLY A 278 -31.73 37.45 -13.95
N GLU A 279 -32.54 37.80 -12.94
CA GLU A 279 -32.24 37.56 -11.52
C GLU A 279 -32.09 36.05 -11.23
N ARG A 280 -32.96 35.21 -11.80
CA ARG A 280 -32.86 33.75 -11.71
C ARG A 280 -31.57 33.25 -12.34
N ARG A 281 -31.20 33.71 -13.54
CA ARG A 281 -29.95 33.30 -14.22
C ARG A 281 -28.72 33.68 -13.40
N ALA A 282 -28.66 34.91 -12.87
CA ALA A 282 -27.56 35.35 -12.02
C ALA A 282 -27.47 34.56 -10.70
N ALA A 283 -28.62 34.17 -10.12
CA ALA A 283 -28.64 33.26 -8.97
C ALA A 283 -28.15 31.85 -9.32
N GLN A 284 -28.54 31.31 -10.47
CA GLN A 284 -28.10 30.01 -10.97
C GLN A 284 -26.58 29.98 -11.22
N GLU A 285 -26.04 31.03 -11.84
CA GLU A 285 -24.60 31.18 -12.08
C GLU A 285 -23.81 31.26 -10.76
N ARG A 286 -24.32 32.00 -9.77
CA ARG A 286 -23.72 32.01 -8.43
C ARG A 286 -23.71 30.63 -7.80
N VAL A 287 -24.82 29.90 -7.83
CA VAL A 287 -24.89 28.53 -7.29
C VAL A 287 -23.90 27.60 -7.99
N GLN A 288 -23.76 27.69 -9.32
CA GLN A 288 -22.76 26.89 -10.04
C GLN A 288 -21.32 27.27 -9.68
N SER A 289 -21.03 28.57 -9.53
CA SER A 289 -19.69 29.04 -9.14
C SER A 289 -19.32 28.60 -7.72
N GLU A 290 -20.25 28.66 -6.78
CA GLU A 290 -20.08 28.20 -5.40
C GLU A 290 -19.97 26.67 -5.35
N ALA A 291 -20.76 25.94 -6.14
CA ALA A 291 -20.65 24.48 -6.25
C ALA A 291 -19.29 24.06 -6.83
N ALA A 292 -18.77 24.78 -7.82
CA ALA A 292 -17.41 24.55 -8.35
C ALA A 292 -16.33 24.87 -7.31
N ALA A 293 -16.50 25.93 -6.52
CA ALA A 293 -15.60 26.26 -5.42
C ALA A 293 -15.63 25.19 -4.31
N ILE A 294 -16.81 24.68 -3.96
CA ILE A 294 -16.99 23.57 -3.01
C ILE A 294 -16.31 22.31 -3.55
N ALA A 295 -16.56 21.93 -4.80
CA ALA A 295 -15.91 20.76 -5.42
C ALA A 295 -14.38 20.89 -5.45
N SER A 296 -13.85 22.09 -5.71
CA SER A 296 -12.41 22.37 -5.64
C SER A 296 -11.86 22.25 -4.23
N LEU A 297 -12.58 22.77 -3.22
CA LEU A 297 -12.21 22.66 -1.81
C LEU A 297 -12.31 21.22 -1.30
N GLU A 298 -13.31 20.45 -1.74
CA GLU A 298 -13.45 19.02 -1.42
C GLU A 298 -12.36 18.18 -2.07
N ALA A 299 -12.00 18.46 -3.33
CA ALA A 299 -10.85 17.83 -3.99
C ALA A 299 -9.55 18.18 -3.26
N ARG A 300 -9.39 19.42 -2.79
CA ARG A 300 -8.23 19.86 -2.01
C ARG A 300 -8.21 19.24 -0.62
N LEU A 301 -9.36 19.08 0.03
CA LEU A 301 -9.51 18.40 1.31
C LEU A 301 -9.21 16.90 1.17
N SER A 302 -9.67 16.27 0.09
CA SER A 302 -9.37 14.88 -0.25
C SER A 302 -7.88 14.70 -0.51
N ALA A 303 -7.27 15.55 -1.33
CA ALA A 303 -5.83 15.55 -1.59
C ALA A 303 -5.01 15.81 -0.31
N LEU A 304 -5.44 16.72 0.56
CA LEU A 304 -4.81 16.97 1.85
C LEU A 304 -5.00 15.81 2.84
N ARG A 305 -6.14 15.10 2.80
CA ARG A 305 -6.35 13.88 3.58
C ARG A 305 -5.49 12.72 3.07
N GLN A 306 -5.36 12.57 1.76
CA GLN A 306 -4.47 11.59 1.14
C GLN A 306 -3.00 11.92 1.44
N LEU A 307 -2.63 13.21 1.43
CA LEU A 307 -1.32 13.68 1.90
C LEU A 307 -1.14 13.42 3.40
N GLN A 308 -2.18 13.62 4.22
CA GLN A 308 -2.16 13.35 5.66
C GLN A 308 -2.06 11.85 5.97
N GLU A 309 -2.66 10.98 5.14
CA GLU A 309 -2.58 9.52 5.25
C GLU A 309 -1.20 9.03 4.81
N ASN A 310 -0.64 9.62 3.73
CA ASN A 310 0.73 9.39 3.30
C ASN A 310 1.76 9.89 4.34
N VAL A 311 1.50 11.02 5.01
CA VAL A 311 2.31 11.56 6.12
C VAL A 311 2.08 10.82 7.44
N GLN A 312 0.93 10.17 7.66
CA GLN A 312 0.71 9.28 8.82
C GLN A 312 1.54 7.99 8.73
N THR A 313 2.00 7.60 7.54
CA THR A 313 3.06 6.58 7.39
C THR A 313 4.39 7.04 8.02
N ASP A 314 4.68 8.34 8.01
CA ASP A 314 5.81 8.96 8.74
C ASP A 314 5.56 8.99 10.27
N GLY A 315 4.29 8.87 10.70
CA GLY A 315 3.88 8.78 12.11
C GLY A 315 4.33 7.50 12.84
N LYS A 316 4.71 6.44 12.12
CA LYS A 316 5.36 5.25 12.72
C LYS A 316 6.89 5.37 12.77
N VAL A 317 7.47 6.22 11.93
CA VAL A 317 8.92 6.45 11.86
C VAL A 317 9.37 7.34 13.01
N GLN A 318 8.61 8.38 13.35
CA GLN A 318 8.95 9.31 14.44
C GLN A 318 9.15 8.60 15.80
N PRO A 319 8.27 7.70 16.27
CA PRO A 319 8.50 6.93 17.50
C PRO A 319 9.71 5.98 17.43
N TRP A 320 10.05 5.48 16.24
CA TRP A 320 11.24 4.65 16.03
C TRP A 320 12.52 5.49 16.09
N LEU A 321 12.51 6.68 15.48
CA LEU A 321 13.62 7.65 15.54
C LEU A 321 13.87 8.13 16.97
N GLU A 322 12.81 8.40 17.74
CA GLU A 322 12.91 8.77 19.16
C GLU A 322 13.50 7.64 20.01
N ARG A 323 13.07 6.39 19.78
CA ARG A 323 13.59 5.20 20.49
C ARG A 323 15.08 4.98 20.28
N HIS A 324 15.58 5.26 19.07
CA HIS A 324 16.98 5.09 18.71
C HIS A 324 17.82 6.38 18.84
N GLY A 325 17.24 7.47 19.35
CA GLY A 325 17.95 8.75 19.59
C GLY A 325 18.32 9.52 18.32
N LEU A 326 17.66 9.24 17.21
CA LEU A 326 17.94 9.78 15.88
C LEU A 326 17.01 10.94 15.47
N ALA A 327 16.04 11.29 16.31
CA ALA A 327 14.99 12.27 15.99
C ALA A 327 15.52 13.70 15.76
N GLU A 328 16.60 14.08 16.46
CA GLU A 328 17.18 15.42 16.39
C GLU A 328 18.15 15.61 15.21
N LEU A 329 18.44 14.56 14.44
CA LEU A 329 19.37 14.65 13.32
C LEU A 329 18.73 15.40 12.14
N PRO A 330 19.43 16.38 11.55
CA PRO A 330 18.91 17.10 10.40
C PRO A 330 18.80 16.17 9.19
N ARG A 331 17.64 16.19 8.52
CA ARG A 331 17.43 15.51 7.24
C ARG A 331 18.22 16.22 6.14
N LEU A 332 18.78 15.44 5.21
CA LEU A 332 19.63 15.94 4.12
C LEU A 332 18.98 17.06 3.29
N TRP A 333 17.71 16.95 2.94
CA TRP A 333 17.00 17.96 2.12
C TRP A 333 17.02 19.37 2.73
N LYS A 334 17.18 19.52 4.05
CA LYS A 334 17.31 20.84 4.69
C LYS A 334 18.65 21.52 4.37
N LYS A 335 19.65 20.77 3.91
CA LYS A 335 21.01 21.22 3.64
C LYS A 335 21.33 21.32 2.14
N VAL A 336 20.41 20.93 1.27
CA VAL A 336 20.60 20.91 -0.19
C VAL A 336 19.57 21.84 -0.84
N HIS A 337 20.03 22.75 -1.69
CA HIS A 337 19.16 23.61 -2.49
C HIS A 337 19.41 23.32 -3.97
N ILE A 338 18.35 23.25 -4.77
CA ILE A 338 18.42 23.08 -6.22
C ILE A 338 17.79 24.29 -6.91
N GLU A 339 18.17 24.55 -8.16
CA GLU A 339 17.52 25.55 -9.00
C GLU A 339 15.99 25.33 -9.10
N PRO A 340 15.16 26.40 -9.04
CA PRO A 340 13.70 26.27 -9.13
C PRO A 340 13.24 25.58 -10.41
N GLY A 341 12.26 24.67 -10.28
CA GLY A 341 11.71 23.87 -11.37
C GLY A 341 12.39 22.51 -11.56
N TRP A 342 13.48 22.22 -10.83
CA TRP A 342 14.19 20.93 -10.85
C TRP A 342 13.99 20.09 -9.58
N GLU A 343 13.08 20.48 -8.69
CA GLU A 343 12.82 19.79 -7.43
C GLU A 343 12.37 18.34 -7.67
N ASN A 344 11.44 18.14 -8.60
CA ASN A 344 10.93 16.81 -8.96
C ASN A 344 12.03 15.92 -9.57
N ALA A 345 12.95 16.52 -10.33
CA ALA A 345 14.11 15.83 -10.89
C ALA A 345 15.08 15.35 -9.81
N LEU A 346 15.31 16.15 -8.77
CA LEU A 346 16.15 15.74 -7.64
C LEU A 346 15.48 14.67 -6.80
N GLU A 347 14.18 14.81 -6.54
CA GLU A 347 13.40 13.86 -5.75
C GLU A 347 13.29 12.49 -6.42
N SER A 348 13.07 12.44 -7.74
CA SER A 348 12.92 11.18 -8.47
C SER A 348 14.21 10.34 -8.48
N VAL A 349 15.36 11.01 -8.47
CA VAL A 349 16.70 10.42 -8.44
C VAL A 349 17.08 9.98 -7.03
N LEU A 350 16.89 10.85 -6.03
CA LEU A 350 17.33 10.57 -4.66
C LEU A 350 16.36 9.70 -3.86
N ARG A 351 15.04 9.83 -4.10
CA ARG A 351 13.99 9.06 -3.41
C ARG A 351 14.18 9.07 -1.89
N GLU A 352 14.24 7.90 -1.25
CA GLU A 352 14.48 7.77 0.19
C GLU A 352 15.80 8.43 0.66
N LYS A 353 16.79 8.59 -0.22
CA LYS A 353 18.04 9.25 0.09
C LYS A 353 17.88 10.76 0.33
N LEU A 354 16.82 11.39 -0.20
CA LEU A 354 16.53 12.81 0.03
C LEU A 354 16.22 13.10 1.51
N ALA A 355 15.59 12.14 2.20
CA ALA A 355 15.30 12.20 3.63
C ALA A 355 16.39 11.56 4.50
N ALA A 356 17.58 11.27 3.95
CA ALA A 356 18.63 10.57 4.67
C ALA A 356 19.11 11.34 5.91
N LEU A 357 19.46 10.60 6.96
CA LEU A 357 19.98 11.14 8.21
C LEU A 357 21.50 11.07 8.25
N GLU A 358 22.12 12.14 8.73
CA GLU A 358 23.57 12.23 8.91
C GLU A 358 24.00 11.44 10.14
N VAL A 359 24.90 10.46 9.96
CA VAL A 359 25.49 9.68 11.06
C VAL A 359 27.00 9.78 11.01
N SER A 360 27.64 9.81 12.17
CA SER A 360 29.10 9.90 12.28
C SER A 360 29.82 8.61 11.86
N ASN A 361 29.13 7.47 11.92
CA ASN A 361 29.66 6.18 11.48
C ASN A 361 28.52 5.30 10.93
N LEU A 362 28.66 4.84 9.68
CA LEU A 362 27.69 3.93 9.04
C LEU A 362 27.66 2.54 9.68
N ASP A 363 28.71 2.11 10.39
CA ASP A 363 28.71 0.84 11.11
C ASP A 363 27.66 0.77 12.23
N TRP A 364 27.20 1.92 12.74
CA TRP A 364 26.12 1.98 13.73
C TRP A 364 24.79 1.47 13.17
N VAL A 365 24.62 1.47 11.84
CA VAL A 365 23.43 0.92 11.19
C VAL A 365 23.27 -0.59 11.45
N LYS A 366 24.36 -1.31 11.76
CA LYS A 366 24.31 -2.74 12.12
C LYS A 366 23.45 -3.01 13.36
N ALA A 367 23.38 -2.07 14.30
CA ALA A 367 22.54 -2.19 15.49
C ALA A 367 21.05 -2.21 15.14
N PHE A 368 20.66 -1.51 14.07
CA PHE A 368 19.26 -1.39 13.62
C PHE A 368 18.79 -2.55 12.73
N LEU A 369 19.67 -3.46 12.30
CA LEU A 369 19.29 -4.64 11.50
C LEU A 369 18.39 -5.62 12.29
N SER A 370 18.42 -5.57 13.62
CA SER A 370 17.58 -6.39 14.50
C SER A 370 16.19 -5.79 14.78
N ASP A 371 16.01 -4.48 14.60
CA ASP A 371 14.75 -3.74 14.79
C ASP A 371 14.51 -2.84 13.58
N ALA A 372 14.06 -3.46 12.48
CA ALA A 372 13.92 -2.80 11.18
C ALA A 372 12.93 -1.63 11.23
N PRO A 373 13.26 -0.49 10.58
CA PRO A 373 12.37 0.66 10.57
C PRO A 373 11.06 0.37 9.83
N PRO A 374 9.93 0.97 10.26
CA PRO A 374 8.62 0.76 9.65
C PRO A 374 8.45 1.44 8.28
N ALA A 375 9.47 2.15 7.78
CA ALA A 375 9.51 2.79 6.47
C ALA A 375 10.94 2.74 5.89
N LYS A 376 11.07 3.12 4.61
CA LYS A 376 12.38 3.23 3.94
C LYS A 376 13.18 4.40 4.53
N LEU A 377 14.30 4.10 5.15
CA LEU A 377 15.22 5.08 5.76
C LEU A 377 16.61 4.92 5.14
N ALA A 378 17.26 6.05 4.88
CA ALA A 378 18.63 6.11 4.39
C ALA A 378 19.51 6.85 5.41
N PHE A 379 20.78 6.45 5.48
CA PHE A 379 21.79 7.08 6.34
C PHE A 379 22.99 7.45 5.49
N TYR A 380 23.63 8.57 5.80
CA TYR A 380 24.87 9.00 5.13
C TYR A 380 25.90 9.46 6.15
N SER A 381 27.17 9.34 5.79
CA SER A 381 28.30 9.90 6.54
C SER A 381 29.10 10.79 5.58
N PRO A 382 29.21 12.10 5.82
CA PRO A 382 29.92 13.01 4.93
C PRO A 382 31.44 12.71 4.96
N PRO A 383 32.08 12.40 3.81
CA PRO A 383 33.53 12.25 3.76
C PRO A 383 34.21 13.63 3.78
N PRO A 384 35.51 13.70 4.16
CA PRO A 384 36.22 14.96 4.38
C PRO A 384 36.38 15.83 3.12
N ALA A 385 36.39 15.24 1.92
CA ALA A 385 36.32 15.97 0.65
C ALA A 385 35.95 15.05 -0.50
N ALA A 386 35.30 15.61 -1.53
CA ALA A 386 35.01 14.92 -2.77
C ALA A 386 36.20 14.97 -3.74
N ARG A 387 36.36 13.94 -4.57
CA ARG A 387 37.20 14.05 -5.77
C ARG A 387 36.39 14.71 -6.89
N PRO A 388 36.93 15.71 -7.60
CA PRO A 388 36.26 16.26 -8.77
C PRO A 388 36.11 15.17 -9.84
N VAL A 389 34.88 14.95 -10.29
CA VAL A 389 34.55 14.08 -11.42
C VAL A 389 34.29 14.98 -12.62
N GLU A 390 35.03 14.80 -13.70
CA GLU A 390 34.78 15.51 -14.96
C GLU A 390 33.62 14.84 -15.71
N ALA A 391 32.64 15.65 -16.12
CA ALA A 391 31.53 15.16 -16.92
C ALA A 391 31.98 14.88 -18.36
N PRO A 392 31.46 13.83 -19.01
CA PRO A 392 31.67 13.61 -20.44
C PRO A 392 31.25 14.83 -21.27
N ALA A 393 32.05 15.18 -22.27
CA ALA A 393 31.80 16.34 -23.13
C ALA A 393 30.41 16.24 -23.80
N GLY A 394 29.60 17.28 -23.64
CA GLY A 394 28.26 17.38 -24.22
C GLY A 394 27.11 16.96 -23.31
N LEU A 395 27.38 16.47 -22.09
CA LEU A 395 26.35 16.16 -21.09
C LEU A 395 26.45 17.13 -19.91
N ARG A 396 25.32 17.66 -19.45
CA ARG A 396 25.24 18.52 -18.26
C ARG A 396 24.84 17.66 -17.05
N PRO A 397 25.68 17.51 -16.02
CA PRO A 397 25.32 16.76 -14.82
C PRO A 397 24.22 17.46 -14.02
N LEU A 398 23.32 16.68 -13.41
CA LEU A 398 22.34 17.21 -12.45
C LEU A 398 23.04 17.94 -11.29
N MET A 399 24.22 17.45 -10.88
CA MET A 399 25.07 18.09 -9.86
C MET A 399 25.35 19.58 -10.11
N SER A 400 25.33 20.03 -11.38
CA SER A 400 25.56 21.44 -11.72
C SER A 400 24.43 22.38 -11.30
N LEU A 401 23.24 21.84 -11.01
CA LEU A 401 22.06 22.60 -10.58
C LEU A 401 21.94 22.70 -9.05
N LEU A 402 22.80 22.01 -8.30
CA LEU A 402 22.77 21.99 -6.84
C LEU A 402 23.65 23.11 -6.25
N GLN A 403 23.07 23.85 -5.31
CA GLN A 403 23.75 24.82 -4.47
C GLN A 403 24.05 24.19 -3.11
N ILE A 404 25.31 23.77 -2.91
CA ILE A 404 25.77 23.10 -1.69
C ILE A 404 26.94 23.88 -1.10
N THR A 405 26.76 24.32 0.15
CA THR A 405 27.73 25.06 0.98
C THR A 405 28.69 24.14 1.75
N GLU A 406 28.23 22.96 2.19
CA GLU A 406 29.06 22.02 2.97
C GLU A 406 29.89 21.08 2.06
N PRO A 407 31.23 21.04 2.17
CA PRO A 407 32.08 20.20 1.32
C PRO A 407 31.79 18.69 1.42
N GLY A 408 31.43 18.21 2.62
CA GLY A 408 31.08 16.81 2.84
C GLY A 408 29.79 16.40 2.14
N ILE A 409 28.77 17.28 2.16
CA ILE A 409 27.51 17.04 1.45
C ILE A 409 27.71 17.08 -0.05
N ARG A 410 28.55 18.00 -0.53
CA ARG A 410 28.94 18.05 -1.94
C ARG A 410 29.56 16.73 -2.39
N ALA A 411 30.35 16.08 -1.55
CA ALA A 411 30.93 14.77 -1.85
C ALA A 411 29.88 13.66 -1.93
N VAL A 412 28.93 13.63 -0.99
CA VAL A 412 27.83 12.65 -1.01
C VAL A 412 26.95 12.84 -2.25
N MET A 413 26.64 14.09 -2.62
CA MET A 413 25.86 14.38 -3.83
C MET A 413 26.60 14.04 -5.11
N GLN A 414 27.92 14.25 -5.17
CA GLN A 414 28.71 13.82 -6.33
C GLN A 414 28.70 12.32 -6.52
N ASP A 415 28.75 11.54 -5.44
CA ASP A 415 28.66 10.07 -5.49
C ASP A 415 27.25 9.62 -5.92
N TRP A 416 26.20 10.17 -5.32
CA TRP A 416 24.82 9.75 -5.61
C TRP A 416 24.31 10.22 -6.98
N LEU A 417 24.88 11.28 -7.54
CA LEU A 417 24.46 11.87 -8.81
C LEU A 417 25.48 11.68 -9.94
N ALA A 418 26.48 10.82 -9.77
CA ALA A 418 27.64 10.69 -10.66
C ALA A 418 27.28 10.50 -12.15
N ASP A 419 26.23 9.73 -12.43
CA ASP A 419 25.82 9.35 -13.78
C ASP A 419 24.44 9.87 -14.19
N ILE A 420 24.00 10.96 -13.55
CA ILE A 420 22.70 11.59 -13.81
C ILE A 420 22.90 12.91 -14.55
N TYR A 421 22.35 12.97 -15.76
CA TYR A 421 22.50 14.11 -16.66
C TYR A 421 21.14 14.76 -16.95
N THR A 422 21.12 16.06 -17.20
CA THR A 422 19.88 16.78 -17.47
C THR A 422 19.53 16.79 -18.96
N ALA A 423 18.26 16.61 -19.30
CA ALA A 423 17.69 16.84 -20.63
C ALA A 423 16.59 17.91 -20.54
N THR A 424 16.30 18.61 -21.64
CA THR A 424 15.29 19.68 -21.69
C THR A 424 13.87 19.15 -21.60
N ASP A 425 13.62 18.00 -22.22
CA ASP A 425 12.30 17.37 -22.29
C ASP A 425 12.44 15.86 -22.58
N MET A 426 11.33 15.14 -22.44
CA MET A 426 11.28 13.69 -22.62
C MET A 426 11.66 13.26 -24.06
N THR A 427 11.32 14.06 -25.06
CA THR A 427 11.61 13.75 -26.47
C THR A 427 13.12 13.82 -26.74
N GLN A 428 13.79 14.86 -26.24
CA GLN A 428 15.23 15.01 -26.33
C GLN A 428 15.94 13.88 -25.59
N ALA A 429 15.50 13.57 -24.36
CA ALA A 429 16.09 12.49 -23.56
C ALA A 429 16.02 11.13 -24.28
N LEU A 430 14.87 10.83 -24.93
CA LEU A 430 14.68 9.60 -25.69
C LEU A 430 15.54 9.53 -26.95
N ALA A 431 15.67 10.63 -27.68
CA ALA A 431 16.50 10.71 -28.88
C ALA A 431 17.99 10.58 -28.55
N ALA A 432 18.43 11.20 -27.45
CA ALA A 432 19.83 11.23 -27.04
C ALA A 432 20.26 10.01 -26.21
N ARG A 433 19.35 9.12 -25.78
CA ARG A 433 19.69 8.01 -24.85
C ARG A 433 20.86 7.13 -25.29
N GLY A 434 21.13 7.03 -26.60
CA GLY A 434 22.26 6.27 -27.15
C GLY A 434 23.64 6.86 -26.83
N THR A 435 23.71 8.15 -26.47
CA THR A 435 24.97 8.84 -26.16
C THR A 435 25.35 8.77 -24.68
N LEU A 436 24.43 8.37 -23.79
CA LEU A 436 24.69 8.18 -22.36
C LEU A 436 25.80 7.15 -22.13
N PRO A 437 26.70 7.29 -21.14
CA PRO A 437 27.57 6.20 -20.70
C PRO A 437 26.81 4.96 -20.22
N GLU A 438 27.51 3.86 -19.99
CA GLU A 438 26.91 2.68 -19.36
C GLU A 438 26.47 3.01 -17.92
N GLY A 439 25.25 2.63 -17.55
CA GLY A 439 24.67 2.93 -16.23
C GLY A 439 24.08 4.34 -16.08
N ALA A 440 24.36 5.26 -17.01
CA ALA A 440 23.88 6.63 -16.94
C ALA A 440 22.42 6.82 -17.35
N GLN A 441 21.81 7.89 -16.82
CA GLN A 441 20.42 8.26 -17.08
C GLN A 441 20.29 9.77 -17.35
N PHE A 442 19.36 10.12 -18.25
CA PHE A 442 18.85 11.47 -18.34
C PHE A 442 17.71 11.68 -17.34
N VAL A 443 17.64 12.87 -16.77
CA VAL A 443 16.51 13.37 -15.98
C VAL A 443 15.96 14.64 -16.63
N VAL A 444 14.64 14.76 -16.68
CA VAL A 444 13.93 15.98 -17.12
C VAL A 444 13.33 16.70 -15.91
N ALA A 445 12.99 17.97 -16.05
CA ALA A 445 12.48 18.81 -14.96
C ALA A 445 11.25 18.21 -14.26
N GLU A 446 10.39 17.51 -15.02
CA GLU A 446 9.19 16.82 -14.51
C GLU A 446 9.51 15.59 -13.64
N GLY A 447 10.78 15.16 -13.57
CA GLY A 447 11.24 14.04 -12.74
C GLY A 447 11.40 12.72 -13.48
N HIS A 448 11.04 12.61 -14.75
CA HIS A 448 11.18 11.36 -15.50
C HIS A 448 12.65 10.99 -15.76
N LEU A 449 12.97 9.71 -15.66
CA LEU A 449 14.32 9.18 -15.88
C LEU A 449 14.38 8.33 -17.14
N VAL A 450 15.34 8.61 -18.01
CA VAL A 450 15.55 7.91 -19.29
C VAL A 450 16.95 7.33 -19.32
N GLY A 451 17.06 6.02 -19.18
CA GLY A 451 18.29 5.28 -19.45
C GLY A 451 18.32 4.73 -20.87
N ARG A 452 19.45 4.13 -21.26
CA ARG A 452 19.61 3.43 -22.56
C ARG A 452 18.51 2.37 -22.80
N ASN A 453 18.20 1.60 -21.76
CA ASN A 453 17.36 0.39 -21.85
C ASN A 453 16.07 0.46 -21.02
N ALA A 454 15.82 1.56 -20.29
CA ALA A 454 14.66 1.69 -19.41
C ALA A 454 14.21 3.14 -19.28
N ILE A 455 12.92 3.33 -19.06
CA ILE A 455 12.30 4.64 -18.79
C ILE A 455 11.51 4.52 -17.50
N GLN A 456 11.65 5.49 -16.61
CA GLN A 456 10.89 5.59 -15.36
C GLN A 456 10.09 6.89 -15.36
N ILE A 457 8.79 6.78 -15.18
CA ILE A 457 7.87 7.91 -15.12
C ILE A 457 7.65 8.26 -13.65
N TYR A 458 8.03 9.48 -13.29
CA TYR A 458 7.72 10.12 -12.01
C TYR A 458 6.28 10.63 -12.03
N ALA A 459 5.51 10.35 -10.98
CA ALA A 459 4.07 10.62 -10.86
C ALA A 459 3.74 11.27 -9.52
#